data_AF-A0A7C5LV87-F1
#
_entry.id   AF-A0A7C5LV87-F1
#
_cell.length_a   1.000
_cell.length_b   1.000
_cell.length_c   1.000
_cell.angle_alpha   90.00
_cell.angle_beta   90.00
_cell.angle_gamma   90.00
#
_symmetry.space_group_name_H-M   'P 1'
#
loop_
_entity.id
_entity.type
_entity.pdbx_description
1 polymer ?
#
loop_
_entity_poly.entity_id
_entity_poly.type
_entity_poly.pdbx_seq_one_letter_code
_entity_poly.pdbx_strand_id
1 'polypeptide(L)'
;MVIRKGEDILAGIDDRAIKEIRAKKLAWRYWDDPSELQMEQFSAGAAIGLRILENVDHEALARIAISILWRAGTSRTVDFRNFNVPESLLERARETIVGNMPFDAEVFPIKVFQFVTKGPIHNLTPMNHILTRPDKKLEPFFRIFANGLVFHIVDTTVSQPYDLGEAKWYLGKSDILTVIGFDYHLSAQAEFAASVYSQVDSFLENRQKH
;
A
#
# COMPACT_ATOMS: atom_id res chain seq x y z
N MET A 1 -0.93 25.27 18.26
CA MET A 1 0.25 24.59 18.84
C MET A 1 0.23 23.06 18.64
N VAL A 2 -0.94 22.40 18.70
CA VAL A 2 -1.10 20.94 18.49
C VAL A 2 -0.81 20.48 17.05
N ILE A 3 -1.14 21.30 16.04
CA ILE A 3 -0.97 20.98 14.62
C ILE A 3 0.51 20.74 14.26
N ARG A 4 1.41 21.63 14.70
CA ARG A 4 2.84 21.59 14.37
C ARG A 4 3.54 20.33 14.91
N LYS A 5 3.26 19.95 16.15
CA LYS A 5 3.82 18.72 16.75
C LYS A 5 3.35 17.46 16.01
N GLY A 6 2.09 17.44 15.55
CA GLY A 6 1.56 16.35 14.74
C GLY A 6 2.22 16.29 13.36
N GLU A 7 2.37 17.43 12.70
CA GLU A 7 3.06 17.56 11.40
C GLU A 7 4.52 17.11 11.50
N ASP A 8 5.24 17.48 12.56
CA ASP A 8 6.64 17.08 12.77
C ASP A 8 6.79 15.55 12.90
N ILE A 9 5.86 14.89 13.61
CA ILE A 9 5.84 13.41 13.73
C ILE A 9 5.62 12.77 12.36
N LEU A 10 4.64 13.28 11.60
CA LEU A 10 4.33 12.74 10.27
C LEU A 10 5.48 12.96 9.29
N ALA A 11 6.12 14.12 9.32
CA ALA A 11 7.29 14.41 8.49
C ALA A 11 8.46 13.46 8.79
N GLY A 12 8.71 13.16 10.07
CA GLY A 12 9.74 12.19 10.46
C GLY A 12 9.46 10.77 9.97
N ILE A 13 8.20 10.33 9.98
CA ILE A 13 7.78 9.05 9.41
C ILE A 13 7.99 9.03 7.90
N ASP A 14 7.53 10.07 7.21
CA ASP A 14 7.64 10.19 5.76
C ASP A 14 9.12 10.19 5.33
N ASP A 15 9.98 10.95 6.00
CA ASP A 15 11.41 11.03 5.69
C ASP A 15 12.13 9.68 5.82
N ARG A 16 11.89 8.96 6.93
CA ARG A 16 12.50 7.65 7.16
C ARG A 16 12.03 6.63 6.11
N ALA A 17 10.72 6.61 5.85
CA ALA A 17 10.15 5.70 4.86
C ALA A 17 10.60 6.03 3.43
N ILE A 18 10.67 7.30 3.05
CA ILE A 18 11.14 7.73 1.72
C ILE A 18 12.59 7.31 1.48
N LYS A 19 13.46 7.40 2.49
CA LYS A 19 14.84 6.91 2.40
C LYS A 19 14.87 5.41 2.13
N GLU A 20 14.05 4.63 2.82
CA GLU A 20 13.95 3.18 2.64
C GLU A 20 13.38 2.80 1.27
N ILE A 21 12.27 3.42 0.86
CA ILE A 21 11.63 3.21 -0.45
C ILE A 21 12.62 3.54 -1.58
N ARG A 22 13.43 4.59 -1.42
CA ARG A 22 14.50 4.95 -2.36
C ARG A 22 15.60 3.89 -2.38
N ALA A 23 16.14 3.54 -1.21
CA ALA A 23 17.24 2.59 -1.08
C ALA A 23 16.90 1.22 -1.69
N LYS A 24 15.65 0.77 -1.52
CA LYS A 24 15.16 -0.52 -2.04
C LYS A 24 14.50 -0.43 -3.43
N LYS A 25 14.51 0.75 -4.06
CA LYS A 25 13.87 1.01 -5.38
C LYS A 25 12.42 0.55 -5.44
N LEU A 26 11.64 0.79 -4.39
CA LEU A 26 10.27 0.26 -4.24
C LEU A 26 9.21 1.05 -5.02
N ALA A 27 9.51 2.28 -5.44
CA ALA A 27 8.60 3.13 -6.21
C ALA A 27 9.18 3.45 -7.60
N TRP A 28 8.30 3.66 -8.59
CA TRP A 28 8.66 3.92 -10.01
C TRP A 28 9.65 5.05 -10.21
N ARG A 29 9.66 6.06 -9.33
CA ARG A 29 10.58 7.20 -9.41
C ARG A 29 12.03 6.88 -9.04
N TYR A 30 12.32 5.68 -8.56
CA TYR A 30 13.64 5.31 -8.02
C TYR A 30 14.37 4.25 -8.84
N TRP A 31 13.85 3.94 -10.03
CA TRP A 31 14.46 3.05 -10.99
C TRP A 31 13.98 3.45 -12.38
N ASP A 32 14.79 3.18 -13.39
CA ASP A 32 14.50 3.50 -14.78
C ASP A 32 14.22 2.26 -15.60
N ASP A 33 14.97 1.19 -15.35
CA ASP A 33 14.86 -0.09 -16.04
C ASP A 33 14.43 -1.22 -15.08
N PRO A 34 13.44 -2.08 -15.44
CA PRO A 34 13.03 -3.21 -14.61
C PRO A 34 14.16 -4.19 -14.25
N SER A 35 15.22 -4.29 -15.07
CA SER A 35 16.40 -5.11 -14.78
C SER A 35 17.14 -4.67 -13.50
N GLU A 36 16.97 -3.42 -13.08
CA GLU A 36 17.54 -2.89 -11.83
C GLU A 36 16.90 -3.50 -10.57
N LEU A 37 15.73 -4.13 -10.70
CA LEU A 37 14.94 -4.61 -9.57
C LEU A 37 15.39 -5.98 -9.05
N GLN A 38 16.32 -6.66 -9.72
CA GLN A 38 16.89 -7.96 -9.33
C GLN A 38 15.80 -8.95 -8.90
N MET A 39 14.97 -9.36 -9.86
CA MET A 39 13.83 -10.25 -9.61
C MET A 39 14.19 -11.71 -9.87
N GLU A 40 13.71 -12.59 -9.00
CA GLU A 40 13.60 -14.02 -9.27
C GLU A 40 12.42 -14.30 -10.20
N GLN A 41 12.58 -15.32 -11.04
CA GLN A 41 11.55 -15.72 -11.98
C GLN A 41 10.34 -16.31 -11.24
N PHE A 42 9.19 -15.70 -11.45
CA PHE A 42 7.90 -16.15 -10.92
C PHE A 42 6.80 -15.68 -11.86
N SER A 43 5.77 -16.49 -12.09
CA SER A 43 4.64 -16.08 -12.92
C SER A 43 3.34 -16.68 -12.41
N ALA A 44 2.38 -15.82 -12.10
CA ALA A 44 1.03 -16.19 -11.68
C ALA A 44 0.06 -15.03 -11.95
N GLY A 45 -0.75 -15.15 -13.00
CA GLY A 45 -1.63 -14.06 -13.43
C GLY A 45 -0.82 -12.81 -13.81
N ALA A 46 -1.10 -11.68 -13.16
CA ALA A 46 -0.36 -10.43 -13.36
C ALA A 46 0.97 -10.35 -12.57
N ALA A 47 1.25 -11.31 -11.68
CA ALA A 47 2.54 -11.38 -11.00
C ALA A 47 3.59 -11.98 -11.95
N ILE A 48 4.72 -11.29 -12.11
CA ILE A 48 5.76 -11.60 -13.10
C ILE A 48 7.17 -11.71 -12.50
N GLY A 49 7.30 -11.58 -11.18
CA GLY A 49 8.57 -11.77 -10.49
C GLY A 49 8.46 -11.66 -8.98
N LEU A 50 9.51 -12.09 -8.28
CA LEU A 50 9.67 -11.92 -6.84
C LEU A 50 10.95 -11.14 -6.55
N ARG A 51 10.90 -10.19 -5.63
CA ARG A 51 12.08 -9.52 -5.09
C ARG A 51 12.29 -9.99 -3.66
N ILE A 52 13.51 -10.40 -3.34
CA ILE A 52 13.92 -10.70 -1.97
C ILE A 52 14.79 -9.56 -1.50
N LEU A 53 14.30 -8.82 -0.51
CA LEU A 53 14.98 -7.64 0.02
C LEU A 53 15.52 -7.95 1.41
N GLU A 54 16.83 -7.77 1.59
CA GLU A 54 17.51 -7.88 2.88
C GLU A 54 17.73 -6.50 3.50
N ASN A 55 18.00 -6.46 4.81
CA ASN A 55 18.31 -5.23 5.55
C ASN A 55 17.24 -4.15 5.32
N VAL A 56 15.97 -4.54 5.40
CA VAL A 56 14.83 -3.65 5.18
C VAL A 56 14.45 -2.99 6.49
N ASP A 57 14.22 -1.68 6.45
CA ASP A 57 13.59 -0.97 7.57
C ASP A 57 12.07 -1.24 7.59
N HIS A 58 11.70 -2.43 8.07
CA HIS A 58 10.31 -2.88 8.12
C HIS A 58 9.42 -1.92 8.90
N GLU A 59 9.94 -1.37 10.00
CA GLU A 59 9.18 -0.45 10.83
C GLU A 59 8.91 0.87 10.10
N ALA A 60 9.89 1.41 9.37
CA ALA A 60 9.68 2.61 8.57
C ALA A 60 8.60 2.40 7.49
N LEU A 61 8.64 1.28 6.76
CA LEU A 61 7.63 0.94 5.75
C LEU A 61 6.25 0.69 6.37
N ALA A 62 6.18 0.06 7.54
CA ALA A 62 4.91 -0.18 8.23
C ALA A 62 4.30 1.13 8.73
N ARG A 63 5.11 1.98 9.37
CA ARG A 63 4.65 3.26 9.93
C ARG A 63 4.13 4.21 8.84
N ILE A 64 4.75 4.26 7.66
CA ILE A 64 4.20 5.10 6.57
C ILE A 64 2.85 4.57 6.07
N ALA A 65 2.70 3.25 5.93
CA ALA A 65 1.45 2.65 5.49
C ALA A 65 0.33 2.89 6.52
N ILE A 66 0.62 2.69 7.80
CA ILE A 66 -0.30 2.96 8.93
C ILE A 66 -0.64 4.45 9.01
N SER A 67 0.34 5.33 8.76
CA SER A 67 0.12 6.78 8.72
C SER A 67 -0.85 7.19 7.62
N ILE A 68 -0.68 6.64 6.41
CA ILE A 68 -1.62 6.88 5.30
C ILE A 68 -3.01 6.32 5.64
N LEU A 69 -3.10 5.10 6.19
CA LEU A 69 -4.35 4.49 6.64
C LEU A 69 -5.10 5.39 7.62
N TRP A 70 -4.41 5.88 8.66
CA TRP A 70 -5.01 6.73 9.68
C TRP A 70 -5.49 8.06 9.12
N ARG A 71 -4.67 8.74 8.31
CA ARG A 71 -5.04 10.02 7.67
C ARG A 71 -6.24 9.85 6.74
N ALA A 72 -6.26 8.77 5.96
CA ALA A 72 -7.36 8.47 5.05
C ALA A 72 -8.65 8.15 5.82
N GLY A 73 -8.59 7.27 6.82
CA GLY A 73 -9.77 6.84 7.58
C GLY A 73 -10.33 7.90 8.54
N THR A 74 -9.56 8.91 8.91
CA THR A 74 -10.04 10.06 9.70
C THR A 74 -10.47 11.24 8.82
N SER A 75 -10.17 11.20 7.51
CA SER A 75 -10.56 12.25 6.58
C SER A 75 -12.07 12.26 6.35
N ARG A 76 -12.64 13.45 6.26
CA ARG A 76 -14.06 13.68 5.94
C ARG A 76 -14.29 14.21 4.53
N THR A 77 -13.25 14.27 3.69
CA THR A 77 -13.39 14.77 2.31
C THR A 77 -14.20 13.80 1.47
N VAL A 78 -14.81 14.31 0.39
CA VAL A 78 -15.69 13.52 -0.50
C VAL A 78 -14.99 12.26 -1.02
N ASP A 79 -13.70 12.39 -1.33
CA ASP A 79 -12.88 11.31 -1.89
C ASP A 79 -12.72 10.11 -0.95
N PHE A 80 -12.85 10.30 0.37
CA PHE A 80 -12.71 9.24 1.38
C PHE A 80 -14.04 8.76 1.98
N ARG A 81 -15.19 9.25 1.50
CA ARG A 81 -16.49 8.85 2.07
C ARG A 81 -16.77 7.35 2.02
N ASN A 82 -16.18 6.66 1.06
CA ASN A 82 -16.32 5.20 0.90
C ASN A 82 -15.16 4.42 1.53
N PHE A 83 -14.16 5.11 2.09
CA PHE A 83 -13.03 4.50 2.78
C PHE A 83 -13.33 4.42 4.28
N ASN A 84 -13.67 3.23 4.75
CA ASN A 84 -14.10 3.02 6.13
C ASN A 84 -13.11 2.13 6.84
N VAL A 85 -12.48 2.65 7.89
CA VAL A 85 -11.58 1.89 8.77
C VAL A 85 -12.25 1.78 10.14
N PRO A 86 -12.31 0.58 10.76
CA PRO A 86 -12.88 0.42 12.09
C PRO A 86 -12.22 1.36 13.11
N GLU A 87 -13.00 1.99 13.97
CA GLU A 87 -12.52 2.98 14.95
C GLU A 87 -11.46 2.39 15.89
N SER A 88 -11.64 1.14 16.31
CA SER A 88 -10.64 0.42 17.11
C SER A 88 -9.29 0.27 16.40
N LEU A 89 -9.29 0.03 15.09
CA LEU A 89 -8.08 -0.08 14.29
C LEU A 89 -7.44 1.30 14.03
N LEU A 90 -8.27 2.34 13.82
CA LEU A 90 -7.79 3.72 13.72
C LEU A 90 -7.10 4.20 14.99
N GLU A 91 -7.64 3.86 16.16
CA GLU A 91 -7.03 4.26 17.43
C GLU A 91 -5.69 3.55 17.64
N ARG A 92 -5.60 2.24 17.31
CA ARG A 92 -4.31 1.53 17.31
C ARG A 92 -3.32 2.14 16.32
N ALA A 93 -3.79 2.59 15.15
CA ALA A 93 -2.96 3.25 14.16
C ALA A 93 -2.43 4.59 14.72
N ARG A 94 -3.29 5.39 15.36
CA ARG A 94 -2.92 6.65 16.02
C ARG A 94 -1.82 6.45 17.03
N GLU A 95 -2.01 5.51 17.95
CA GLU A 95 -1.06 5.19 19.03
C GLU A 95 0.28 4.66 18.48
N THR A 96 0.24 3.89 17.39
CA THR A 96 1.45 3.45 16.68
C THR A 96 2.18 4.65 16.08
N ILE A 97 1.48 5.55 15.37
CA ILE A 97 2.04 6.73 14.72
C ILE A 97 2.71 7.68 15.71
N VAL A 98 2.05 7.96 16.85
CA VAL A 98 2.61 8.87 17.88
C VAL A 98 3.73 8.24 18.71
N GLY A 99 3.99 6.94 18.52
CA GLY A 99 5.09 6.22 19.18
C GLY A 99 4.76 5.65 20.55
N ASN A 100 3.48 5.65 20.95
CA ASN A 100 3.04 5.04 22.20
C ASN A 100 2.99 3.50 22.12
N MET A 101 2.77 2.97 20.91
CA MET A 101 2.84 1.54 20.64
C MET A 101 3.87 1.23 19.54
N PRO A 102 4.63 0.13 19.66
CA PRO A 102 5.43 -0.37 18.55
C PRO A 102 4.52 -0.87 17.42
N PHE A 103 5.08 -0.96 16.21
CA PHE A 103 4.43 -1.70 15.14
C PHE A 103 4.34 -3.18 15.51
N ASP A 104 3.16 -3.77 15.30
CA ASP A 104 2.86 -5.18 15.52
C ASP A 104 2.23 -5.75 14.24
N ALA A 105 2.91 -6.74 13.64
CA ALA A 105 2.50 -7.37 12.40
C ALA A 105 1.22 -8.21 12.54
N GLU A 106 0.87 -8.67 13.73
CA GLU A 106 -0.39 -9.41 13.98
C GLU A 106 -1.59 -8.46 14.12
N VAL A 107 -1.32 -7.19 14.40
CA VAL A 107 -2.33 -6.11 14.48
C VAL A 107 -2.51 -5.45 13.13
N PHE A 108 -1.40 -5.16 12.46
CA PHE A 108 -1.34 -4.61 11.12
C PHE A 108 -0.57 -5.57 10.21
N PRO A 109 -1.21 -6.64 9.70
CA PRO A 109 -0.60 -7.50 8.69
C PRO A 109 -0.49 -6.69 7.39
N ILE A 110 0.72 -6.25 7.05
CA ILE A 110 0.97 -5.42 5.87
C ILE A 110 1.76 -6.23 4.84
N LYS A 111 1.14 -6.49 3.69
CA LYS A 111 1.77 -7.08 2.51
C LYS A 111 2.26 -5.96 1.59
N VAL A 112 3.46 -6.11 1.05
CA VAL A 112 4.06 -5.15 0.12
C VAL A 112 4.11 -5.73 -1.29
N PHE A 113 3.57 -4.99 -2.24
CA PHE A 113 3.60 -5.33 -3.65
C PHE A 113 4.20 -4.18 -4.45
N GLN A 114 4.79 -4.50 -5.58
CA GLN A 114 5.39 -3.50 -6.46
C GLN A 114 4.95 -3.75 -7.90
N PHE A 115 4.53 -2.69 -8.60
CA PHE A 115 4.46 -2.72 -10.05
C PHE A 115 5.85 -2.54 -10.64
N VAL A 116 6.29 -3.51 -11.42
CA VAL A 116 7.64 -3.58 -12.00
C VAL A 116 7.67 -3.17 -13.47
N THR A 117 6.51 -2.86 -14.04
CA THR A 117 6.35 -2.05 -15.25
C THR A 117 5.78 -0.69 -14.87
N LYS A 118 6.19 0.37 -15.57
CA LYS A 118 5.75 1.75 -15.27
C LYS A 118 4.37 2.00 -15.88
N GLY A 119 3.44 2.47 -15.05
CA GLY A 119 2.17 3.03 -15.47
C GLY A 119 2.15 4.57 -15.36
N PRO A 120 0.98 5.20 -15.56
CA PRO A 120 0.83 6.63 -15.36
C PRO A 120 1.00 6.98 -13.87
N ILE A 121 1.82 7.99 -13.60
CA ILE A 121 2.15 8.43 -12.23
C ILE A 121 0.94 9.09 -11.60
N HIS A 122 0.18 8.32 -10.81
CA HIS A 122 -0.94 8.83 -10.02
C HIS A 122 -0.92 8.20 -8.64
N ASN A 123 -1.06 8.99 -7.58
CA ASN A 123 -1.39 8.44 -6.28
C ASN A 123 -2.90 8.17 -6.27
N LEU A 124 -3.28 6.94 -5.96
CA LEU A 124 -4.69 6.57 -5.89
C LEU A 124 -5.15 6.69 -4.45
N THR A 125 -6.40 7.15 -4.29
CA THR A 125 -7.07 7.15 -3.01
C THR A 125 -7.07 5.75 -2.42
N PRO A 126 -6.66 5.58 -1.15
CA PRO A 126 -6.87 4.36 -0.40
C PRO A 126 -8.28 3.78 -0.58
N MET A 127 -8.37 2.46 -0.69
CA MET A 127 -9.63 1.76 -0.96
C MET A 127 -9.81 0.56 -0.04
N ASN A 128 -11.06 0.29 0.35
CA ASN A 128 -11.44 -0.99 0.94
C ASN A 128 -11.57 -2.04 -0.16
N HIS A 129 -11.12 -3.26 0.10
CA HIS A 129 -11.26 -4.38 -0.81
C HIS A 129 -11.42 -5.69 -0.04
N ILE A 130 -11.84 -6.75 -0.74
CA ILE A 130 -12.00 -8.08 -0.17
C ILE A 130 -11.29 -9.06 -1.09
N LEU A 131 -10.41 -9.88 -0.53
CA LEU A 131 -9.76 -10.99 -1.23
C LEU A 131 -10.39 -12.31 -0.79
N THR A 132 -10.68 -13.20 -1.73
CA THR A 132 -11.04 -14.58 -1.42
C THR A 132 -9.75 -15.40 -1.25
N ARG A 133 -9.51 -15.87 -0.04
CA ARG A 133 -8.37 -16.75 0.28
C ARG A 133 -8.55 -18.14 -0.36
N PRO A 134 -7.47 -18.94 -0.49
CA PRO A 134 -7.57 -20.31 -1.01
C PRO A 134 -8.54 -21.21 -0.21
N ASP A 135 -8.72 -20.96 1.08
CA ASP A 135 -9.69 -21.64 1.96
C ASP A 135 -11.13 -21.09 1.81
N LYS A 136 -11.37 -20.26 0.79
CA LYS A 136 -12.63 -19.57 0.48
C LYS A 136 -13.09 -18.55 1.52
N LYS A 137 -12.28 -18.25 2.53
CA LYS A 137 -12.60 -17.17 3.47
C LYS A 137 -12.39 -15.80 2.81
N LEU A 138 -13.25 -14.87 3.15
CA LEU A 138 -13.11 -13.48 2.73
C LEU A 138 -12.14 -12.76 3.66
N GLU A 139 -11.15 -12.09 3.08
CA GLU A 139 -10.16 -11.29 3.79
C GLU A 139 -10.35 -9.81 3.39
N PRO A 140 -11.05 -9.02 4.22
CA PRO A 140 -11.11 -7.58 4.02
C PRO A 140 -9.73 -6.95 4.23
N PHE A 141 -9.38 -5.98 3.38
CA PHE A 141 -8.12 -5.26 3.49
C PHE A 141 -8.24 -3.82 2.96
N PHE A 142 -7.33 -2.97 3.42
CA PHE A 142 -7.13 -1.62 2.95
C PHE A 142 -5.96 -1.60 1.97
N ARG A 143 -6.21 -1.10 0.75
CA ARG A 143 -5.18 -0.96 -0.28
C ARG A 143 -4.75 0.48 -0.38
N ILE A 144 -3.44 0.71 -0.29
CA ILE A 144 -2.79 2.01 -0.44
C ILE A 144 -1.84 1.93 -1.63
N PHE A 145 -1.97 2.86 -2.57
CA PHE A 145 -1.08 2.97 -3.74
C PHE A 145 -0.23 4.23 -3.63
N ALA A 146 1.08 4.09 -3.80
CA ALA A 146 2.04 5.17 -3.80
C ALA A 146 3.09 4.97 -4.90
N ASN A 147 2.83 5.54 -6.09
CA ASN A 147 3.79 5.56 -7.21
C ASN A 147 4.41 4.19 -7.57
N GLY A 148 3.55 3.21 -7.85
CA GLY A 148 3.95 1.84 -8.18
C GLY A 148 4.20 0.93 -6.98
N LEU A 149 4.31 1.48 -5.76
CA LEU A 149 4.32 0.73 -4.51
C LEU A 149 2.89 0.54 -4.01
N VAL A 150 2.57 -0.66 -3.53
CA VAL A 150 1.25 -0.97 -2.98
C VAL A 150 1.40 -1.63 -1.60
N PHE A 151 0.66 -1.11 -0.63
CA PHE A 151 0.49 -1.74 0.67
C PHE A 151 -0.92 -2.32 0.77
N HIS A 152 -1.03 -3.60 1.13
CA HIS A 152 -2.30 -4.18 1.57
C HIS A 152 -2.23 -4.41 3.08
N ILE A 153 -3.08 -3.71 3.80
CA ILE A 153 -3.21 -3.82 5.26
C ILE A 153 -4.46 -4.63 5.53
N VAL A 154 -4.33 -5.82 6.12
CA VAL A 154 -5.49 -6.65 6.43
C VAL A 154 -6.33 -5.98 7.53
N ASP A 155 -7.65 -6.01 7.36
CA ASP A 155 -8.56 -5.63 8.45
C ASP A 155 -8.65 -6.79 9.45
N THR A 156 -8.02 -6.59 10.60
CA THR A 156 -7.92 -7.60 11.65
C THR A 156 -9.04 -7.52 12.69
N THR A 157 -10.01 -6.61 12.54
CA THR A 157 -11.06 -6.39 13.55
C THR A 157 -11.85 -7.66 13.88
N VAL A 158 -11.98 -8.58 12.93
CA VAL A 158 -12.68 -9.86 13.11
C VAL A 158 -11.75 -11.07 13.28
N SER A 159 -10.43 -10.85 13.33
CA SER A 159 -9.41 -11.90 13.23
C SER A 159 -8.16 -11.64 14.07
N GLN A 160 -8.28 -10.95 15.22
CA GLN A 160 -7.15 -10.72 16.13
C GLN A 160 -6.96 -11.86 17.17
N PRO A 161 -5.71 -12.33 17.42
CA PRO A 161 -4.50 -12.01 16.64
C PRO A 161 -4.54 -12.65 15.25
N TYR A 162 -4.05 -11.93 14.24
CA TYR A 162 -4.07 -12.42 12.88
C TYR A 162 -2.93 -13.41 12.66
N ASP A 163 -3.27 -14.63 12.24
CA ASP A 163 -2.29 -15.65 11.91
C ASP A 163 -1.54 -15.31 10.61
N LEU A 164 -0.29 -14.88 10.76
CA LEU A 164 0.63 -14.55 9.67
C LEU A 164 1.17 -15.80 8.95
N GLY A 165 1.05 -16.98 9.57
CA GLY A 165 1.71 -18.20 9.14
C GLY A 165 3.23 -18.03 8.98
N GLU A 166 3.79 -18.76 8.02
CA GLU A 166 5.24 -18.74 7.69
C GLU A 166 5.59 -17.75 6.56
N ALA A 167 4.66 -16.87 6.19
CA ALA A 167 4.82 -16.04 5.00
C ALA A 167 5.75 -14.84 5.23
N LYS A 168 6.79 -14.73 4.40
CA LYS A 168 7.82 -13.67 4.49
C LYS A 168 7.49 -12.38 3.73
N TRP A 169 6.27 -12.27 3.21
CA TRP A 169 5.79 -11.07 2.51
C TRP A 169 5.13 -10.04 3.45
N TYR A 170 5.01 -10.37 4.75
CA TYR A 170 4.50 -9.44 5.76
C TYR A 170 5.64 -8.61 6.35
N LEU A 171 5.43 -7.30 6.47
CA LEU A 171 6.37 -6.44 7.17
C LEU A 171 6.55 -6.88 8.63
N GLY A 172 7.80 -6.92 9.11
CA GLY A 172 8.15 -7.26 10.50
C GLY A 172 8.10 -8.73 10.85
N LYS A 173 7.73 -9.62 9.92
CA LYS A 173 7.64 -11.06 10.17
C LYS A 173 8.99 -11.80 10.06
N SER A 174 9.93 -11.26 9.28
CA SER A 174 11.27 -11.84 9.05
C SER A 174 12.26 -10.72 8.75
N ASP A 175 13.56 -11.01 8.83
CA ASP A 175 14.64 -10.08 8.47
C ASP A 175 14.72 -9.80 6.96
N ILE A 176 14.07 -10.64 6.16
CA ILE A 176 13.90 -10.45 4.73
C ILE A 176 12.45 -10.09 4.41
N LEU A 177 12.27 -9.27 3.38
CA LEU A 177 10.98 -8.95 2.81
C LEU A 177 10.87 -9.53 1.40
N THR A 178 9.90 -10.43 1.19
CA THR A 178 9.51 -10.85 -0.17
C THR A 178 8.48 -9.89 -0.73
N VAL A 179 8.82 -9.19 -1.82
CA VAL A 179 7.92 -8.29 -2.55
C VAL A 179 7.54 -8.94 -3.88
N ILE A 180 6.24 -9.09 -4.12
CA ILE A 180 5.76 -9.64 -5.39
C ILE A 180 5.71 -8.51 -6.43
N GLY A 181 6.35 -8.75 -7.57
CA GLY A 181 6.39 -7.87 -8.72
C GLY A 181 5.22 -8.14 -9.67
N PHE A 182 4.43 -7.11 -9.96
CA PHE A 182 3.30 -7.17 -10.89
C PHE A 182 3.58 -6.38 -12.16
N ASP A 183 3.08 -6.88 -13.28
CA ASP A 183 2.94 -6.06 -14.48
C ASP A 183 1.73 -5.13 -14.30
N TYR A 184 1.97 -3.82 -14.35
CA TYR A 184 0.93 -2.80 -14.34
C TYR A 184 -0.10 -3.02 -15.44
N HIS A 185 0.33 -3.31 -16.68
CA HIS A 185 -0.57 -3.41 -17.84
C HIS A 185 -1.49 -4.63 -17.79
N LEU A 186 -1.10 -5.67 -17.07
CA LEU A 186 -1.91 -6.87 -16.86
C LEU A 186 -2.74 -6.80 -15.56
N SER A 187 -2.61 -5.71 -14.81
CA SER A 187 -3.28 -5.59 -13.52
C SER A 187 -4.66 -4.96 -13.65
N ALA A 188 -5.56 -5.30 -12.73
CA ALA A 188 -6.84 -4.61 -12.54
C ALA A 188 -6.68 -3.09 -12.34
N GLN A 189 -5.48 -2.61 -12.01
CA GLN A 189 -5.18 -1.19 -11.92
C GLN A 189 -5.13 -0.50 -13.29
N ALA A 190 -4.63 -1.18 -14.32
CA ALA A 190 -4.68 -0.68 -15.70
C ALA A 190 -6.12 -0.69 -16.23
N GLU A 191 -6.92 -1.71 -15.91
CA GLU A 191 -8.35 -1.74 -16.26
C GLU A 191 -9.12 -0.58 -15.62
N PHE A 192 -8.89 -0.33 -14.33
CA PHE A 192 -9.50 0.80 -13.63
C PHE A 192 -9.06 2.14 -14.24
N ALA A 193 -7.76 2.36 -14.47
CA ALA A 193 -7.26 3.60 -15.06
C ALA A 193 -7.82 3.83 -16.49
N ALA A 194 -7.85 2.78 -17.33
CA ALA A 194 -8.43 2.85 -18.67
C ALA A 194 -9.92 3.22 -18.65
N SER A 195 -10.70 2.65 -17.71
CA SER A 195 -12.12 2.99 -17.56
C SER A 195 -12.32 4.47 -17.19
N VAL A 196 -11.49 5.02 -16.32
CA VAL A 196 -11.56 6.44 -15.93
C VAL A 196 -11.18 7.35 -17.10
N TYR A 197 -10.09 7.05 -17.83
CA TYR A 197 -9.70 7.85 -19.01
C TYR A 197 -10.78 7.83 -20.09
N SER A 198 -11.39 6.67 -20.37
CA SER A 198 -12.48 6.58 -21.35
C SER A 198 -13.72 7.42 -20.99
N GLN A 199 -14.02 7.56 -19.69
CA GLN A 199 -15.12 8.39 -19.20
C GLN A 199 -14.77 9.88 -19.28
N VAL A 200 -13.52 10.26 -19.02
CA VAL A 200 -13.04 11.65 -19.15
C VAL A 200 -13.03 12.08 -20.61
N ASP A 201 -12.54 11.26 -21.53
CA ASP A 201 -12.52 11.57 -22.96
C ASP A 201 -13.94 11.74 -23.50
N SER A 202 -14.85 10.84 -23.13
CA SER A 202 -16.29 10.94 -23.46
C SER A 202 -16.92 12.22 -22.91
N PHE A 203 -16.54 12.66 -21.70
CA PHE A 203 -17.04 13.90 -21.10
C PHE A 203 -16.50 15.15 -21.83
N LEU A 204 -15.24 15.14 -22.23
CA LEU A 204 -14.61 16.24 -22.96
C LEU A 204 -15.14 16.38 -24.39
N GLU A 205 -15.38 15.26 -25.09
CA GLU A 205 -15.99 15.24 -26.42
C GLU A 205 -17.42 15.80 -26.42
N ASN A 206 -18.21 15.50 -25.38
CA ASN A 206 -19.57 16.02 -25.25
C ASN A 206 -19.60 17.52 -24.94
N ARG A 207 -18.55 18.07 -24.31
CA ARG A 207 -18.43 19.51 -24.06
C ARG A 207 -17.99 20.33 -25.28
N GLN A 208 -17.34 19.72 -26.26
CA GLN A 208 -16.97 20.42 -27.50
C GLN A 208 -18.13 20.51 -28.50
N LYS A 209 -19.23 19.80 -28.25
CA LYS A 209 -20.44 19.77 -29.11
C LYS A 209 -21.55 20.73 -28.63
N HIS A 210 -21.29 21.56 -27.62
CA HIS A 210 -22.20 22.60 -27.08
C HIS A 210 -21.45 23.93 -26.99
#